data_AF-A0A9E5RRT7-F1
#
_entry.id   AF-A0A9E5RRT7-F1
#
_cell.length_a   1.000
_cell.length_b   1.000
_cell.length_c   1.000
_cell.angle_alpha   90.00
_cell.angle_beta   90.00
_cell.angle_gamma   90.00
#
_symmetry.space_group_name_H-M   'P 1'
#
loop_
_entity.id
_entity.type
_entity.pdbx_description
1 polymer ?
#
loop_
_entity_poly.entity_id
_entity_poly.type
_entity_poly.pdbx_seq_one_letter_code
_entity_poly.pdbx_strand_id
1 'polypeptide(L)'
;MGDAIHAFTQVLAQGLLDSDFRKGCPVATVAIETSSTHESLRRICEQIYLRWFELIEQRLLAAGFSAAETKTWATLILASVEGALLLSRNQKTVQPLEIIGEHLRVLINQAKAQQPQEATVSR
;
A
#
# COMPACT_ATOMS: atom_id res chain seq x y z
N MET A 1 -10.55 -6.77 -3.59
CA MET A 1 -9.21 -6.13 -3.54
C MET A 1 -9.34 -4.61 -3.45
N GLY A 2 -9.98 -3.94 -4.41
CA GLY A 2 -10.21 -2.49 -4.34
C GLY A 2 -10.85 -2.04 -3.01
N ASP A 3 -11.94 -2.69 -2.60
CA ASP A 3 -12.60 -2.33 -1.32
C ASP A 3 -11.72 -2.61 -0.10
N ALA A 4 -10.84 -3.61 -0.16
CA ALA A 4 -9.90 -3.91 0.92
C ALA A 4 -8.80 -2.83 1.03
N ILE A 5 -8.31 -2.32 -0.10
CA ILE A 5 -7.36 -1.20 -0.13
C ILE A 5 -8.03 0.05 0.44
N HIS A 6 -9.24 0.36 -0.01
CA HIS A 6 -9.99 1.51 0.49
C HIS A 6 -10.26 1.41 2.01
N ALA A 7 -10.74 0.26 2.48
CA ALA A 7 -10.94 0.02 3.91
C ALA A 7 -9.63 0.15 4.71
N PHE A 8 -8.50 -0.33 4.17
CA PHE A 8 -7.20 -0.17 4.81
C PHE A 8 -6.80 1.31 4.95
N THR A 9 -7.02 2.13 3.92
CA THR A 9 -6.75 3.58 4.01
C THR A 9 -7.64 4.29 5.05
N GLN A 10 -8.88 3.84 5.23
CA GLN A 10 -9.78 4.36 6.27
C GLN A 10 -9.31 4.00 7.68
N VAL A 11 -8.82 2.78 7.89
CA VAL A 11 -8.22 2.36 9.17
C VAL A 11 -7.00 3.22 9.51
N LEU A 12 -6.14 3.50 8.51
CA LEU A 12 -4.99 4.38 8.70
C LEU A 12 -5.40 5.83 9.02
N ALA A 13 -6.41 6.35 8.32
CA ALA A 13 -6.96 7.68 8.57
C ALA A 13 -7.49 7.80 10.00
N GLN A 14 -8.26 6.81 10.47
CA GLN A 14 -8.74 6.78 11.85
C GLN A 14 -7.58 6.73 12.85
N GLY A 15 -6.54 5.93 12.57
CA GLY A 15 -5.34 5.88 13.40
C GLY A 15 -4.60 7.21 13.52
N LEU A 16 -4.59 8.03 12.45
CA LEU A 16 -4.06 9.39 12.51
C LEU A 16 -4.91 10.27 13.43
N LEU A 17 -6.25 10.28 13.23
CA LEU A 17 -7.19 11.07 14.04
C LEU A 17 -7.10 10.72 15.53
N ASP A 18 -7.15 9.43 15.87
CA ASP A 18 -7.08 8.92 17.24
C ASP A 18 -5.76 9.29 17.93
N SER A 19 -4.70 9.48 17.14
CA SER A 19 -3.39 9.88 17.64
C SER A 19 -3.15 11.38 17.62
N ASP A 20 -4.14 12.18 17.21
CA ASP A 20 -3.98 13.62 16.95
C ASP A 20 -2.75 13.88 16.05
N PHE A 21 -2.68 13.09 14.96
CA PHE A 21 -1.64 13.10 13.94
C PHE A 21 -0.21 12.89 14.48
N ARG A 22 -0.05 12.31 15.67
CA ARG A 22 1.28 11.96 16.22
C ARG A 22 1.84 10.68 15.64
N LYS A 23 0.98 9.74 15.22
CA LYS A 23 1.39 8.49 14.57
C LYS A 23 1.47 8.67 13.05
N GLY A 24 2.08 7.68 12.39
CA GLY A 24 2.22 7.57 10.94
C GLY A 24 2.69 6.15 10.62
N CYS A 25 3.41 5.96 9.52
CA CYS A 25 4.15 4.70 9.35
C CYS A 25 5.36 4.68 10.31
N PRO A 26 5.42 3.74 11.27
CA PRO A 26 6.52 3.69 12.23
C PRO A 26 7.86 3.31 11.58
N VAL A 27 7.83 2.62 10.44
CA VAL A 27 9.03 2.16 9.73
C VAL A 27 9.62 3.27 8.87
N ALA A 28 8.77 4.11 8.27
CA ALA A 28 9.20 5.13 7.30
C ALA A 28 10.22 6.11 7.88
N THR A 29 9.99 6.66 9.08
CA THR A 29 10.92 7.59 9.72
C THR A 29 12.27 6.95 9.98
N VAL A 30 12.28 5.74 10.58
CA VAL A 30 13.52 5.01 10.85
C VAL A 30 14.25 4.69 9.56
N ALA A 31 13.55 4.23 8.53
CA ALA A 31 14.14 3.92 7.22
C ALA A 31 14.82 5.14 6.60
N ILE A 32 14.18 6.31 6.61
CA ILE A 32 14.74 7.55 6.05
C ILE A 32 16.00 7.96 6.82
N GLU A 33 15.93 8.05 8.15
CA GLU A 33 17.03 8.54 9.01
C GLU A 33 18.25 7.61 9.01
N THR A 34 18.04 6.30 8.86
CA THR A 34 19.11 5.29 8.98
C THR A 34 19.69 4.83 7.66
N SER A 35 19.01 5.10 6.53
CA SER A 35 19.36 4.54 5.21
C SER A 35 20.79 4.76 4.76
N SER A 36 21.40 5.91 5.09
CA SER A 36 22.78 6.25 4.70
C SER A 36 23.81 6.10 5.83
N THR A 37 23.36 5.84 7.06
CA THR A 37 24.21 5.94 8.27
C THR A 37 24.29 4.64 9.07
N HIS A 38 23.28 3.77 9.00
CA HIS A 38 23.18 2.56 9.82
C HIS A 38 22.67 1.36 8.99
N GLU A 39 23.61 0.64 8.37
CA GLU A 39 23.31 -0.47 7.46
C GLU A 39 22.47 -1.59 8.11
N SER A 40 22.71 -1.90 9.39
CA SER A 40 21.92 -2.93 10.10
C SER A 40 20.45 -2.54 10.24
N LEU A 41 20.17 -1.29 10.61
CA LEU A 41 18.81 -0.76 10.72
C LEU A 41 18.15 -0.62 9.35
N ARG A 42 18.90 -0.14 8.34
CA ARG A 42 18.43 -0.10 6.94
C ARG A 42 17.94 -1.47 6.48
N ARG A 43 18.71 -2.53 6.72
CA ARG A 43 18.33 -3.92 6.35
C ARG A 43 17.09 -4.42 7.07
N ILE A 44 16.91 -4.06 8.35
CA ILE A 44 15.69 -4.42 9.10
C ILE A 44 14.48 -3.73 8.49
N CYS A 45 14.56 -2.43 8.20
CA CYS A 45 13.49 -1.69 7.52
C CYS A 45 13.19 -2.28 6.14
N GLU A 46 14.23 -2.60 5.36
CA GLU A 46 14.11 -3.26 4.06
C GLU A 46 13.35 -4.60 4.17
N GLN A 47 13.69 -5.46 5.14
CA GLN A 47 12.99 -6.73 5.36
C GLN A 47 11.51 -6.53 5.73
N ILE A 48 11.18 -5.50 6.51
CA ILE A 48 9.79 -5.19 6.85
C ILE A 48 9.02 -4.76 5.59
N TYR A 49 9.59 -3.87 4.78
CA TYR A 49 8.99 -3.46 3.51
C TYR A 49 8.82 -4.62 2.53
N LEU A 50 9.83 -5.49 2.39
CA LEU A 50 9.74 -6.71 1.58
C LEU A 50 8.58 -7.60 2.03
N ARG A 51 8.42 -7.79 3.34
CA ARG A 51 7.29 -8.57 3.86
C ARG A 51 5.93 -7.92 3.58
N TRP A 52 5.84 -6.59 3.61
CA TRP A 52 4.61 -5.90 3.21
C TRP A 52 4.33 -6.05 1.71
N PHE A 53 5.35 -5.96 0.86
CA PHE A 53 5.20 -6.23 -0.57
C PHE A 53 4.70 -7.66 -0.81
N GLU A 54 5.32 -8.67 -0.20
CA GLU A 54 4.91 -10.07 -0.31
C GLU A 54 3.44 -10.26 0.09
N LEU A 55 2.99 -9.63 1.19
CA LEU A 55 1.60 -9.71 1.62
C LEU A 55 0.63 -9.09 0.59
N ILE A 56 0.99 -7.94 0.02
CA ILE A 56 0.16 -7.28 -1.00
C ILE A 56 0.14 -8.12 -2.29
N GLU A 57 1.29 -8.63 -2.73
CA GLU A 57 1.43 -9.48 -3.90
C GLU A 57 0.61 -10.78 -3.76
N GLN A 58 0.66 -11.45 -2.61
CA GLN A 58 -0.15 -12.64 -2.35
C GLN A 58 -1.65 -12.34 -2.42
N ARG A 59 -2.08 -11.18 -1.92
CA ARG A 59 -3.49 -10.76 -2.01
C ARG A 59 -3.91 -10.42 -3.44
N LEU A 60 -3.02 -9.84 -4.23
CA LEU A 60 -3.24 -9.56 -5.65
C LEU A 60 -3.34 -10.84 -6.47
N LEU A 61 -2.44 -11.81 -6.24
CA LEU A 61 -2.49 -13.14 -6.86
C LEU A 61 -3.82 -13.83 -6.53
N ALA A 62 -4.21 -13.86 -5.26
CA ALA A 62 -5.50 -14.42 -4.83
C ALA A 62 -6.72 -13.67 -5.42
N ALA A 63 -6.53 -12.41 -5.84
CA ALA A 63 -7.56 -11.61 -6.52
C ALA A 63 -7.60 -11.81 -8.03
N GLY A 64 -6.71 -12.65 -8.60
CA GLY A 64 -6.67 -13.02 -10.03
C GLY A 64 -5.64 -12.25 -10.86
N PHE A 65 -4.76 -11.46 -10.26
CA PHE A 65 -3.70 -10.77 -11.01
C PHE A 65 -2.58 -11.73 -11.40
N SER A 66 -1.93 -11.47 -12.54
CA SER A 66 -0.73 -12.21 -12.93
C SER A 66 0.46 -11.88 -12.01
N ALA A 67 1.38 -12.83 -11.84
CA ALA A 67 2.60 -12.63 -11.06
C ALA A 67 3.48 -11.49 -11.59
N ALA A 68 3.42 -11.20 -12.89
CA ALA A 68 4.15 -10.09 -13.49
C ALA A 68 3.59 -8.72 -13.04
N GLU A 69 2.27 -8.63 -12.87
CA GLU A 69 1.60 -7.39 -12.49
C GLU A 69 1.58 -7.15 -10.97
N THR A 70 1.62 -8.22 -10.16
CA THR A 70 1.49 -8.09 -8.70
C THR A 70 2.56 -7.21 -8.09
N LYS A 71 3.81 -7.34 -8.52
CA LYS A 71 4.92 -6.50 -8.06
C LYS A 71 4.71 -5.01 -8.36
N THR A 72 4.25 -4.71 -9.57
CA THR A 72 3.94 -3.33 -10.00
C THR A 72 2.83 -2.73 -9.15
N TRP A 73 1.74 -3.48 -8.95
CA TRP A 73 0.62 -3.04 -8.12
C TRP A 73 0.98 -2.91 -6.65
N ALA A 74 1.76 -3.85 -6.10
CA ALA A 74 2.22 -3.77 -4.72
C ALA A 74 3.08 -2.54 -4.48
N THR A 75 3.98 -2.23 -5.42
CA THR A 75 4.77 -0.99 -5.41
C THR A 75 3.88 0.25 -5.45
N LEU A 76 2.95 0.31 -6.42
CA LEU A 76 2.05 1.45 -6.57
C LEU A 76 1.21 1.69 -5.31
N ILE A 77 0.59 0.64 -4.77
CA ILE A 77 -0.26 0.72 -3.57
C ILE A 77 0.56 1.20 -2.38
N LEU A 78 1.69 0.56 -2.09
CA LEU A 78 2.45 0.87 -0.88
C LEU A 78 3.05 2.28 -0.94
N ALA A 79 3.66 2.65 -2.07
CA ALA A 79 4.22 3.99 -2.25
C ALA A 79 3.14 5.08 -2.14
N SER A 80 1.97 4.85 -2.73
CA SER A 80 0.84 5.77 -2.67
C SER A 80 0.32 5.98 -1.24
N VAL A 81 0.17 4.88 -0.48
CA VAL A 81 -0.29 4.94 0.91
C VAL A 81 0.73 5.60 1.83
N GLU A 82 2.03 5.28 1.68
CA GLU A 82 3.10 5.90 2.47
C GLU A 82 3.20 7.41 2.22
N GLY A 83 3.13 7.82 0.96
CA GLY A 83 3.07 9.24 0.59
C GLY A 83 1.84 9.94 1.16
N ALA A 84 0.67 9.31 1.10
CA ALA A 84 -0.56 9.85 1.67
C ALA A 84 -0.49 9.95 3.21
N LEU A 85 0.09 8.97 3.91
CA LEU A 85 0.34 9.02 5.36
C LEU A 85 1.22 10.22 5.72
N LEU A 86 2.31 10.43 4.97
CA LEU A 86 3.22 11.55 5.17
C LEU A 86 2.49 12.89 5.01
N LEU A 87 1.78 13.07 3.88
CA LEU A 87 1.07 14.31 3.60
C LEU A 87 -0.04 14.57 4.62
N SER A 88 -0.80 13.52 4.97
CA SER A 88 -1.89 13.59 5.95
C SER A 88 -1.38 14.05 7.31
N ARG A 89 -0.27 13.46 7.77
CA ARG A 89 0.38 13.83 9.03
C ARG A 89 0.92 15.26 9.01
N ASN A 90 1.60 15.65 7.94
CA ASN A 90 2.18 16.99 7.81
C ASN A 90 1.11 18.09 7.76
N GLN A 91 0.00 17.83 7.06
CA GLN A 91 -1.10 18.79 6.86
C GLN A 91 -2.17 18.71 7.94
N LYS A 92 -2.08 17.75 8.89
CA LYS A 92 -3.09 17.46 9.92
C LYS A 92 -4.50 17.27 9.34
N THR A 93 -4.59 16.48 8.28
CA THR A 93 -5.87 16.11 7.64
C THR A 93 -5.78 14.68 7.15
N VAL A 94 -6.90 13.97 7.06
CA VAL A 94 -6.97 12.61 6.49
C VAL A 94 -7.26 12.61 4.99
N GLN A 95 -7.51 13.79 4.41
CA GLN A 95 -7.93 13.93 3.01
C GLN A 95 -6.98 13.26 1.99
N PRO A 96 -5.64 13.32 2.12
CA PRO A 96 -4.75 12.59 1.20
C PRO A 96 -4.97 11.07 1.22
N LEU A 97 -5.26 10.48 2.39
CA LEU A 97 -5.56 9.05 2.52
C LEU A 97 -6.92 8.70 1.91
N GLU A 98 -7.93 9.53 2.09
CA GLU A 98 -9.25 9.34 1.48
C GLU A 98 -9.18 9.38 -0.04
N ILE A 99 -8.49 10.39 -0.58
CA ILE A 99 -8.28 10.55 -2.03
C ILE A 99 -7.58 9.31 -2.58
N ILE A 100 -6.44 8.92 -1.99
CA ILE A 100 -5.66 7.82 -2.57
C ILE A 100 -6.37 6.47 -2.43
N GLY A 101 -7.12 6.26 -1.34
CA GLY A 101 -7.92 5.06 -1.13
C GLY A 101 -8.97 4.88 -2.21
N GLU A 102 -9.70 5.94 -2.52
CA GLU A 102 -10.72 5.93 -3.57
C GLU A 102 -10.12 5.75 -4.97
N HIS A 103 -9.05 6.48 -5.29
CA HIS A 103 -8.39 6.34 -6.59
C HIS A 103 -7.78 4.95 -6.79
N LEU A 104 -7.09 4.39 -5.80
CA LEU A 104 -6.54 3.03 -5.88
C LEU A 104 -7.64 1.99 -6.05
N ARG A 105 -8.78 2.14 -5.35
CA ARG A 105 -9.95 1.27 -5.50
C ARG A 105 -10.49 1.28 -6.93
N VAL A 106 -10.63 2.45 -7.55
CA VAL A 106 -11.10 2.56 -8.93
C VAL A 106 -10.08 1.97 -9.91
N LEU A 107 -8.82 2.36 -9.80
CA LEU A 107 -7.75 1.94 -10.72
C LEU A 107 -7.56 0.42 -10.73
N ILE A 108 -7.53 -0.21 -9.56
CA ILE A 108 -7.30 -1.66 -9.47
C ILE A 108 -8.51 -2.45 -10.00
N ASN A 109 -9.73 -1.95 -9.79
CA ASN A 109 -10.93 -2.59 -10.32
C ASN A 109 -10.98 -2.48 -11.85
N GLN A 110 -10.56 -1.35 -12.42
CA GLN A 110 -10.42 -1.18 -13.87
C GLN A 110 -9.36 -2.12 -14.46
N ALA A 111 -8.19 -2.21 -13.83
CA ALA A 111 -7.12 -3.09 -14.27
C ALA A 111 -7.57 -4.56 -14.28
N LYS A 112 -8.28 -5.00 -13.23
CA LYS A 112 -8.85 -6.35 -13.19
C LYS A 112 -9.88 -6.59 -14.29
N ALA A 113 -10.73 -5.61 -14.60
CA ALA A 113 -11.74 -5.74 -15.66
C ALA A 113 -11.12 -5.84 -17.07
N GLN A 114 -9.89 -5.35 -17.24
CA GLN A 114 -9.15 -5.39 -18.50
C GLN A 114 -8.33 -6.68 -18.68
N GLN A 115 -8.20 -7.51 -17.64
CA GLN A 115 -7.47 -8.76 -17.73
C GLN A 115 -8.23 -9.75 -18.62
N PRO A 116 -7.54 -10.41 -19.57
CA PRO A 116 -8.16 -11.43 -20.39
C PRO A 116 -8.70 -12.55 -19.50
N GLN A 117 -9.99 -12.85 -19.63
CA GLN A 117 -10.62 -13.92 -18.89
C GLN A 117 -10.03 -15.24 -19.42
N GLU A 118 -9.20 -15.92 -18.62
CA GLU A 118 -8.66 -17.22 -18.98
C GLU A 118 -9.84 -18.14 -19.36
N ALA A 119 -9.90 -18.51 -20.63
CA ALA A 119 -10.91 -19.40 -21.16
C ALA A 119 -10.89 -20.67 -20.31
N THR A 120 -12.01 -20.94 -19.65
CA THR A 120 -12.24 -22.20 -18.96
C THR A 120 -12.10 -23.32 -20.00
N VAL A 121 -10.93 -23.95 -20.05
CA VAL A 121 -10.74 -25.16 -20.84
C VAL A 121 -11.48 -26.26 -20.07
N SER A 122 -12.78 -26.40 -20.39
CA SER A 122 -13.54 -27.60 -20.07
C SER A 122 -12.78 -28.80 -20.62
N ARG A 123 -12.42 -29.72 -19.71
CA ARG A 123 -12.05 -31.09 -20.05
C ARG A 123 -13.29 -31.90 -20.40
#